data_AF-A0A2W5EZQ2-F1
#
_entry.id   AF-A0A2W5EZQ2-F1
#
_cell.length_a   1.000
_cell.length_b   1.000
_cell.length_c   1.000
_cell.angle_alpha   90.00
_cell.angle_beta   90.00
_cell.angle_gamma   90.00
#
_symmetry.space_group_name_H-M   'P 1'
#
loop_
_entity.id
_entity.type
_entity.pdbx_description
1 polymer ?
#
loop_
_entity_poly.entity_id
_entity_poly.type
_entity_poly.pdbx_seq_one_letter_code
_entity_poly.pdbx_strand_id
1 'polypeptide(L)'
;MSEETSNRQETPEQLSDILLVLDKEKMKIQAVKSIDKNGKMETVDPTKKNQSEFMRVDKSGDLFSNFFSNFWRQLKNPTQFSFFKVPAGEAVDKAKEFQKQVETSTPEGEKEMKKHEVKAEQQKEQKQENKKDMATTQTTPDTGEYRFKPEHIDWETMNNLGLGKERLEKLNLLEPLLKGYKTNELVPVSVNLGGAIVRTDARLSLQPNEDGTVVAAIHGIRKEPNLNFEFFGHKFTDEDKKNILDTGNMGRVVDLKNYKTGEMMPSIISVDRLTNELIALKTDFIKIPDEIKGVKLDDVQKQTLMEGKP
;
A
#
# COMPACT_ATOMS: atom_id res chain seq x y z
N MET A 1 17.21 -3.99 -48.17
CA MET A 1 18.11 -4.63 -47.18
C MET A 1 18.20 -3.65 -46.02
N SER A 2 17.26 -3.76 -45.09
CA SER A 2 17.16 -2.87 -43.93
C SER A 2 17.23 -3.76 -42.71
N GLU A 3 18.27 -3.57 -41.92
CA GLU A 3 18.54 -4.30 -40.69
C GLU A 3 17.47 -3.97 -39.65
N GLU A 4 16.72 -4.99 -39.23
CA GLU A 4 15.85 -4.93 -38.05
C GLU A 4 16.73 -4.95 -36.80
N THR A 5 16.79 -3.82 -36.10
CA THR A 5 17.28 -3.76 -34.72
C THR A 5 16.25 -4.43 -33.80
N SER A 6 16.55 -5.68 -33.41
CA SER A 6 15.80 -6.40 -32.38
C SER A 6 15.99 -5.71 -31.02
N ASN A 7 14.96 -4.96 -30.59
CA ASN A 7 14.88 -4.39 -29.26
C ASN A 7 14.54 -5.53 -28.28
N ARG A 8 15.58 -6.13 -27.66
CA ARG A 8 15.42 -7.12 -26.58
C ARG A 8 14.75 -6.43 -25.39
N GLN A 9 13.51 -6.82 -25.10
CA GLN A 9 12.85 -6.51 -23.83
C GLN A 9 13.73 -7.04 -22.68
N GLU A 10 14.28 -6.13 -21.88
CA GLU A 10 14.93 -6.47 -20.61
C GLU A 10 13.90 -7.14 -19.70
N THR A 11 14.20 -8.35 -19.24
CA THR A 11 13.31 -9.12 -18.37
C THR A 11 13.33 -8.54 -16.95
N PRO A 12 12.22 -8.65 -16.17
CA PRO A 12 12.14 -8.22 -14.77
C PRO A 12 13.22 -8.81 -13.83
N GLU A 13 13.98 -9.81 -14.29
CA GLU A 13 15.02 -10.47 -13.51
C GLU A 13 16.23 -9.57 -13.18
N GLN A 14 16.49 -8.51 -13.96
CA GLN A 14 17.65 -7.64 -13.76
C GLN A 14 17.45 -6.55 -12.68
N LEU A 15 16.21 -6.37 -12.20
CA LEU A 15 15.86 -5.31 -11.25
C LEU A 15 15.66 -5.80 -9.80
N SER A 16 15.74 -7.11 -9.57
CA SER A 16 15.70 -7.71 -8.23
C SER A 16 17.10 -8.10 -7.73
N ASP A 17 17.35 -7.90 -6.44
CA ASP A 17 18.45 -8.50 -5.68
C ASP A 17 17.99 -9.82 -5.02
N ILE A 18 18.92 -10.61 -4.51
CA ILE A 18 18.73 -11.89 -3.83
C ILE A 18 19.41 -11.81 -2.46
N LEU A 19 18.76 -12.42 -1.46
CA LEU A 19 19.33 -12.54 -0.12
C LEU A 19 20.10 -13.86 0.04
N LEU A 20 21.41 -13.74 0.25
CA LEU A 20 22.29 -14.85 0.62
C LEU A 20 22.59 -14.81 2.12
N VAL A 21 22.90 -15.97 2.69
CA VAL A 21 23.26 -16.13 4.09
C VAL A 21 24.48 -17.04 4.23
N LEU A 22 25.45 -16.61 5.04
CA LEU A 22 26.53 -17.43 5.56
C LEU A 22 26.09 -18.02 6.90
N ASP A 23 25.99 -19.34 6.97
CA ASP A 23 25.92 -20.08 8.22
C ASP A 23 27.35 -20.30 8.72
N LYS A 24 27.74 -19.63 9.82
CA LYS A 24 29.08 -19.68 10.42
C LYS A 24 29.34 -20.97 11.19
N GLU A 25 28.29 -21.72 11.57
CA GLU A 25 28.48 -23.07 12.13
C GLU A 25 28.82 -24.05 11.02
N LYS A 26 28.13 -23.96 9.88
CA LYS A 26 28.36 -24.84 8.74
C LYS A 26 29.44 -24.34 7.77
N MET A 27 29.95 -23.12 8.00
CA MET A 27 30.85 -22.39 7.09
C MET A 27 30.36 -22.43 5.63
N LYS A 28 29.05 -22.26 5.43
CA LYS A 28 28.40 -22.45 4.13
C LYS A 28 27.51 -21.26 3.75
N ILE A 29 27.67 -20.80 2.51
CA ILE A 29 26.79 -19.84 1.86
C ILE A 29 25.58 -20.56 1.28
N GLN A 30 24.39 -20.04 1.60
CA GLN A 30 23.12 -20.53 1.11
C GLN A 30 22.25 -19.38 0.61
N ALA A 31 21.29 -19.68 -0.26
CA ALA A 31 20.26 -18.73 -0.64
C ALA A 31 19.07 -18.86 0.32
N VAL A 32 18.51 -17.73 0.75
CA VAL A 32 17.29 -17.73 1.55
C VAL A 32 16.10 -18.03 0.64
N LYS A 33 15.25 -18.97 1.03
CA LYS A 33 14.01 -19.32 0.33
C LYS A 33 12.81 -18.61 0.95
N SER A 34 12.68 -18.68 2.28
CA SER A 34 11.59 -18.08 3.03
C SER A 34 12.07 -17.71 4.45
N ILE A 35 11.36 -16.79 5.11
CA ILE A 35 11.53 -16.46 6.53
C ILE A 35 10.13 -16.48 7.14
N ASP A 36 9.95 -17.10 8.31
CA ASP A 36 8.66 -17.16 8.98
C ASP A 36 8.40 -15.96 9.92
N LYS A 37 7.19 -15.87 10.48
CA LYS A 37 6.76 -14.80 11.41
C LYS A 37 7.61 -14.74 12.69
N ASN A 38 8.33 -15.81 13.02
CA ASN A 38 9.20 -15.93 14.19
C ASN A 38 10.67 -15.65 13.87
N GLY A 39 11.02 -15.33 12.62
CA GLY A 39 12.38 -15.08 12.15
C GLY A 39 13.17 -16.34 11.77
N LYS A 40 12.54 -17.53 11.74
CA LYS A 40 13.19 -18.76 11.30
C LYS A 40 13.29 -18.78 9.77
N MET A 41 14.47 -19.07 9.28
CA MET A 41 14.82 -19.04 7.85
C MET A 41 14.86 -20.45 7.26
N GLU A 42 14.28 -20.61 6.07
CA GLU A 42 14.50 -21.78 5.20
C GLU A 42 15.53 -21.42 4.12
N THR A 43 16.53 -22.27 3.94
CA THR A 43 17.61 -22.06 2.98
C THR A 43 17.70 -23.18 1.95
N VAL A 44 18.20 -22.85 0.77
CA VAL A 44 18.48 -23.79 -0.32
C VAL A 44 19.88 -23.59 -0.87
N ASP A 45 20.41 -24.61 -1.55
CA ASP A 45 21.72 -24.48 -2.19
C ASP A 45 21.66 -23.42 -3.30
N PRO A 46 22.65 -22.50 -3.36
CA PRO A 46 22.67 -21.37 -4.28
C PRO A 46 23.11 -21.83 -5.69
N THR A 47 22.33 -22.71 -6.30
CA THR A 47 22.58 -23.27 -7.64
C THR A 47 21.53 -22.81 -8.63
N LYS A 48 21.85 -22.84 -9.93
CA LYS A 48 20.89 -22.49 -11.00
C LYS A 48 19.60 -23.30 -10.94
N LYS A 49 19.64 -24.55 -10.46
CA LYS A 49 18.46 -25.42 -10.32
C LYS A 49 17.44 -24.87 -9.30
N ASN A 50 17.92 -24.21 -8.26
CA ASN A 50 17.09 -23.70 -7.17
C ASN A 50 16.81 -22.19 -7.31
N GLN A 51 17.24 -21.55 -8.40
CA GLN A 51 17.21 -20.10 -8.56
C GLN A 51 15.80 -19.50 -8.52
N SER A 52 14.78 -20.26 -8.95
CA SER A 52 13.37 -19.86 -8.84
C SER A 52 12.86 -19.84 -7.40
N GLU A 53 13.54 -20.52 -6.48
CA GLU A 53 13.18 -20.59 -5.06
C GLU A 53 13.90 -19.52 -4.23
N PHE A 54 14.79 -18.72 -4.82
CA PHE A 54 15.52 -17.70 -4.09
C PHE A 54 14.59 -16.53 -3.74
N MET A 55 14.70 -16.07 -2.50
CA MET A 55 14.05 -14.86 -2.03
C MET A 55 14.60 -13.65 -2.80
N ARG A 56 13.71 -13.00 -3.57
CA ARG A 56 13.97 -11.78 -4.33
C ARG A 56 13.66 -10.54 -3.49
N VAL A 57 14.50 -9.54 -3.64
CA VAL A 57 14.49 -8.25 -2.94
C VAL A 57 14.48 -7.14 -3.98
N ASP A 58 13.46 -6.30 -4.04
CA ASP A 58 13.44 -5.19 -5.01
C ASP A 58 14.51 -4.13 -4.65
N LYS A 59 15.16 -3.53 -5.65
CA LYS A 59 16.08 -2.38 -5.47
C LYS A 59 15.36 -1.12 -5.00
N SER A 60 14.05 -1.04 -5.20
CA SER A 60 13.17 0.10 -4.87
C SER A 60 12.29 -0.14 -3.62
N GLY A 61 12.33 -1.35 -3.04
CA GLY A 61 11.29 -1.88 -2.17
C GLY A 61 11.76 -2.35 -0.80
N ASP A 62 10.79 -2.40 0.11
CA ASP A 62 10.90 -2.70 1.53
C ASP A 62 11.69 -4.00 1.88
N LEU A 63 12.70 -3.86 2.76
CA LEU A 63 13.20 -4.92 3.65
C LEU A 63 13.29 -4.46 5.12
N PHE A 64 12.62 -3.36 5.48
CA PHE A 64 12.79 -2.76 6.81
C PHE A 64 11.48 -2.48 7.55
N SER A 65 10.31 -2.76 6.98
CA SER A 65 9.05 -2.65 7.70
C SER A 65 8.70 -3.99 8.37
N ASN A 66 8.86 -4.03 9.69
CA ASN A 66 8.35 -5.00 10.68
C ASN A 66 8.63 -6.52 10.54
N PHE A 67 8.73 -7.07 9.34
CA PHE A 67 9.09 -8.46 9.07
C PHE A 67 10.56 -8.72 9.44
N PHE A 68 11.44 -7.80 9.01
CA PHE A 68 12.85 -7.84 9.36
C PHE A 68 13.16 -7.24 10.72
N SER A 69 12.29 -6.44 11.36
CA SER A 69 12.63 -5.86 12.67
C SER A 69 12.62 -6.92 13.79
N ASN A 70 11.77 -7.94 13.69
CA ASN A 70 11.80 -9.11 14.57
C ASN A 70 13.00 -10.03 14.28
N PHE A 71 13.29 -10.26 13.00
CA PHE A 71 14.51 -10.94 12.53
C PHE A 71 15.80 -10.21 12.97
N TRP A 72 15.88 -8.88 12.85
CA TRP A 72 17.00 -8.03 13.29
C TRP A 72 17.08 -7.88 14.81
N ARG A 73 15.95 -7.92 15.54
CA ARG A 73 15.97 -7.95 17.02
C ARG A 73 16.48 -9.30 17.52
N GLN A 74 16.20 -10.39 16.83
CA GLN A 74 16.84 -11.69 17.10
C GLN A 74 18.31 -11.72 16.66
N LEU A 75 18.70 -10.98 15.63
CA LEU A 75 20.12 -10.78 15.23
C LEU A 75 20.94 -9.94 16.24
N LYS A 76 20.30 -9.34 17.27
CA LYS A 76 21.03 -8.76 18.41
C LYS A 76 21.62 -9.84 19.34
N ASN A 77 21.22 -11.10 19.19
CA ASN A 77 22.00 -12.25 19.66
C ASN A 77 23.06 -12.56 18.59
N PRO A 78 24.36 -12.33 18.83
CA PRO A 78 25.38 -12.44 17.81
C PRO A 78 25.83 -13.91 17.71
N THR A 79 25.95 -14.46 16.49
CA THR A 79 27.18 -15.14 15.97
C THR A 79 26.96 -16.18 14.88
N GLN A 80 25.75 -16.73 14.65
CA GLN A 80 25.62 -17.83 13.67
C GLN A 80 25.52 -17.40 12.21
N PHE A 81 24.88 -16.27 11.88
CA PHE A 81 24.59 -15.92 10.48
C PHE A 81 25.17 -14.56 10.05
N SER A 82 25.57 -14.45 8.78
CA SER A 82 25.89 -13.18 8.10
C SER A 82 25.10 -13.11 6.79
N PHE A 83 24.47 -11.97 6.49
CA PHE A 83 23.57 -11.82 5.34
C PHE A 83 24.16 -10.93 4.27
N PHE A 84 23.91 -11.26 3.00
CA PHE A 84 24.43 -10.52 1.86
C PHE A 84 23.33 -10.27 0.83
N LYS A 85 23.26 -9.04 0.32
CA LYS A 85 22.38 -8.63 -0.77
C LYS A 85 23.17 -8.59 -2.08
N VAL A 86 22.75 -9.37 -3.07
CA VAL A 86 23.45 -9.47 -4.38
C VAL A 86 22.45 -9.37 -5.54
N PRO A 87 22.81 -8.79 -6.69
CA PRO A 87 21.92 -8.77 -7.86
C PRO A 87 21.47 -10.18 -8.28
N ALA A 88 20.20 -10.35 -8.66
CA ALA A 88 19.65 -11.68 -8.98
C ALA A 88 20.34 -12.36 -10.17
N GLY A 89 20.82 -11.58 -11.14
CA GLY A 89 21.61 -12.10 -12.25
C GLY A 89 22.96 -12.70 -11.84
N GLU A 90 23.49 -12.30 -10.68
CA GLU A 90 24.84 -12.67 -10.22
C GLU A 90 24.83 -13.56 -8.96
N ALA A 91 23.65 -13.88 -8.42
CA ALA A 91 23.51 -14.49 -7.10
C ALA A 91 24.24 -15.84 -6.97
N VAL A 92 24.19 -16.69 -7.99
CA VAL A 92 24.87 -17.99 -8.01
C VAL A 92 26.39 -17.85 -8.05
N ASP A 93 26.90 -16.89 -8.82
CA ASP A 93 28.34 -16.68 -8.97
C ASP A 93 28.93 -15.98 -7.76
N LYS A 94 28.24 -14.97 -7.22
CA LYS A 94 28.59 -14.33 -5.95
C LYS A 94 28.54 -15.31 -4.77
N ALA A 95 27.58 -16.24 -4.74
CA ALA A 95 27.54 -17.27 -3.70
C ALA A 95 28.77 -18.19 -3.74
N LYS A 96 29.26 -18.58 -4.92
CA LYS A 96 30.50 -19.36 -5.06
C LYS A 96 31.74 -18.56 -4.67
N GLU A 97 31.80 -17.29 -5.06
CA GLU A 97 32.87 -16.38 -4.68
C GLU A 97 32.95 -16.23 -3.16
N PHE A 98 31.81 -16.00 -2.51
CA PHE A 98 31.70 -15.90 -1.06
C PHE A 98 32.02 -17.23 -0.37
N GLN A 99 31.59 -18.37 -0.92
CA GLN A 99 31.94 -19.69 -0.38
C GLN A 99 33.44 -19.92 -0.41
N LYS A 100 34.09 -19.62 -1.54
CA LYS A 100 35.56 -19.72 -1.68
C LYS A 100 36.27 -18.82 -0.68
N GLN A 101 35.77 -17.60 -0.48
CA GLN A 101 36.32 -16.67 0.49
C GLN A 101 36.18 -17.16 1.94
N VAL A 102 35.07 -17.82 2.28
CA VAL A 102 34.86 -18.45 3.59
C VAL A 102 35.85 -19.60 3.82
N GLU A 103 36.27 -20.29 2.76
CA GLU A 103 37.24 -21.39 2.82
C GLU A 103 38.71 -20.91 2.83
N THR A 104 39.04 -19.81 2.14
CA THR A 104 40.43 -19.36 1.95
C THR A 104 40.83 -18.10 2.73
N SER A 105 39.87 -17.34 3.26
CA SER A 105 40.06 -16.08 4.03
C SER A 105 41.10 -15.12 3.44
N THR A 106 40.80 -14.46 2.32
CA THR A 106 41.66 -13.40 1.72
C THR A 106 41.21 -11.98 2.10
N PRO A 107 42.13 -11.01 2.31
CA PRO A 107 41.76 -9.62 2.63
C PRO A 107 40.90 -8.94 1.56
N GLU A 108 41.10 -9.28 0.29
CA GLU A 108 40.35 -8.75 -0.85
C GLU A 108 38.91 -9.28 -0.86
N GLY A 109 38.74 -10.59 -0.65
CA GLY A 109 37.41 -11.20 -0.58
C GLY A 109 36.61 -10.75 0.64
N GLU A 110 37.25 -10.44 1.78
CA GLU A 110 36.56 -9.86 2.94
C GLU A 110 36.01 -8.47 2.65
N LYS A 111 36.78 -7.64 1.93
CA LYS A 111 36.31 -6.31 1.50
C LYS A 111 35.13 -6.42 0.56
N GLU A 112 35.15 -7.39 -0.34
CA GLU A 112 34.07 -7.62 -1.30
C GLU A 112 32.79 -8.13 -0.60
N MET A 113 32.90 -9.11 0.30
CA MET A 113 31.77 -9.58 1.11
C MET A 113 31.16 -8.45 1.95
N LYS A 114 31.97 -7.55 2.52
CA LYS A 114 31.50 -6.40 3.31
C LYS A 114 30.71 -5.36 2.51
N LYS A 115 30.91 -5.24 1.20
CA LYS A 115 30.12 -4.33 0.34
C LYS A 115 28.69 -4.82 0.16
N HIS A 116 28.53 -6.14 0.15
CA HIS A 116 27.23 -6.80 -0.02
C HIS A 116 26.59 -7.16 1.33
N GLU A 117 27.34 -7.06 2.43
CA GLU A 117 26.87 -7.41 3.77
C GLU A 117 25.76 -6.46 4.22
N VAL A 118 24.64 -7.05 4.64
CA VAL A 118 23.51 -6.30 5.18
C VAL A 118 23.79 -6.00 6.65
N LYS A 119 23.96 -4.72 6.98
CA LYS A 119 24.13 -4.26 8.35
C LYS A 119 22.78 -3.77 8.89
N ALA A 120 22.40 -4.20 10.09
CA ALA A 120 21.39 -3.50 10.86
C ALA A 120 21.93 -2.11 11.17
N GLU A 121 21.36 -1.07 10.55
CA GLU A 121 21.63 0.29 10.98
C GLU A 121 21.15 0.45 12.43
N GLN A 122 22.10 0.77 13.31
CA GLN A 122 21.76 1.37 14.59
C GLN A 122 21.06 2.68 14.27
N GLN A 123 19.76 2.78 14.56
CA GLN A 123 19.14 4.06 14.81
C GLN A 123 20.00 4.78 15.85
N LYS A 124 20.77 5.78 15.41
CA LYS A 124 21.32 6.76 16.33
C LYS A 124 20.14 7.49 16.93
N GLU A 125 19.91 7.24 18.21
CA GLU A 125 19.19 8.15 19.09
C GLU A 125 19.78 9.57 18.91
N GLN A 126 19.07 10.44 18.22
CA GLN A 126 19.16 11.87 18.51
C GLN A 126 18.14 12.16 19.60
N LYS A 127 18.60 12.02 20.85
CA LYS A 127 18.09 12.84 21.95
C LYS A 127 18.42 14.30 21.61
N GLN A 128 17.42 15.06 21.17
CA GLN A 128 17.40 16.49 21.43
C GLN A 128 16.30 16.77 22.45
N GLU A 129 16.73 17.39 23.53
CA GLU A 129 15.99 17.69 24.73
C GLU A 129 14.71 18.48 24.46
N ASN A 130 13.65 18.06 25.16
CA ASN A 130 12.57 18.94 25.58
C ASN A 130 13.15 20.12 26.37
N LYS A 131 13.19 21.31 25.77
CA LYS A 131 12.98 22.56 26.50
C LYS A 131 11.76 23.25 25.94
N LYS A 132 10.78 23.41 26.84
CA LYS A 132 9.68 24.37 26.71
C LYS A 132 10.28 25.74 26.44
N ASP A 133 9.83 26.41 25.39
CA ASP A 133 9.45 27.81 25.45
C ASP A 133 8.40 28.12 24.36
N MET A 134 7.40 28.87 24.79
CA MET A 134 6.18 29.24 24.07
C MET A 134 6.43 30.20 22.89
N ALA A 135 5.38 30.28 22.06
CA ALA A 135 5.10 31.29 21.03
C ALA A 135 5.90 31.13 19.73
N THR A 136 5.29 30.65 18.65
CA THR A 136 4.33 31.48 17.90
C THR A 136 3.26 30.62 17.23
N THR A 137 2.02 31.02 17.49
CA THR A 137 0.76 30.56 16.93
C THR A 137 0.78 30.54 15.40
N GLN A 138 0.73 29.35 14.81
CA GLN A 138 -0.06 29.11 13.59
C GLN A 138 -0.92 27.88 13.85
N THR A 139 -2.17 28.18 14.17
CA THR A 139 -3.29 27.27 14.37
C THR A 139 -3.56 26.44 13.11
N THR A 140 -3.29 25.14 13.17
CA THR A 140 -4.08 24.14 12.44
C THR A 140 -5.20 23.65 13.38
N PRO A 141 -6.48 23.84 13.04
CA PRO A 141 -7.62 23.39 13.85
C PRO A 141 -8.03 21.94 13.54
N ASP A 142 -9.00 21.45 14.33
CA ASP A 142 -9.56 20.08 14.41
C ASP A 142 -8.57 18.96 14.80
N THR A 143 -8.69 18.48 16.04
CA THR A 143 -8.04 17.24 16.53
C THR A 143 -8.77 16.01 15.97
N GLY A 144 -8.64 15.76 14.67
CA GLY A 144 -9.29 14.66 13.97
C GLY A 144 -8.70 13.30 14.37
N GLU A 145 -9.29 12.66 15.38
CA GLU A 145 -8.96 11.29 15.77
C GLU A 145 -9.06 10.35 14.57
N TYR A 146 -8.00 9.55 14.36
CA TYR A 146 -8.03 8.47 13.39
C TYR A 146 -9.24 7.56 13.63
N ARG A 147 -10.05 7.34 12.59
CA ARG A 147 -11.21 6.44 12.64
C ARG A 147 -10.77 4.99 12.80
N PHE A 148 -9.63 4.64 12.23
CA PHE A 148 -9.05 3.31 12.28
C PHE A 148 -7.63 3.38 12.84
N LYS A 149 -7.26 2.37 13.61
CA LYS A 149 -5.90 2.20 14.10
C LYS A 149 -5.13 1.26 13.17
N PRO A 150 -3.85 1.52 12.85
CA PRO A 150 -3.05 0.63 12.00
C PRO A 150 -3.02 -0.81 12.50
N GLU A 151 -3.11 -1.03 13.82
CA GLU A 151 -3.06 -2.35 14.44
C GLU A 151 -4.33 -3.18 14.19
N HIS A 152 -5.44 -2.54 13.79
CA HIS A 152 -6.70 -3.22 13.50
C HIS A 152 -6.83 -3.65 12.03
N ILE A 153 -5.88 -3.25 11.19
CA ILE A 153 -5.86 -3.61 9.76
C ILE A 153 -5.23 -5.00 9.62
N ASP A 154 -5.92 -5.87 8.88
CA ASP A 154 -5.35 -7.14 8.44
C ASP A 154 -4.27 -6.91 7.36
N TRP A 155 -3.05 -6.67 7.81
CA TRP A 155 -1.90 -6.46 6.93
C TRP A 155 -1.53 -7.69 6.11
N GLU A 156 -1.90 -8.90 6.53
CA GLU A 156 -1.67 -10.12 5.76
C GLU A 156 -2.53 -10.10 4.50
N THR A 157 -3.83 -9.82 4.65
CA THR A 157 -4.75 -9.62 3.53
C THR A 157 -4.32 -8.45 2.65
N MET A 158 -3.94 -7.31 3.24
CA MET A 158 -3.47 -6.15 2.47
C MET A 158 -2.23 -6.47 1.64
N ASN A 159 -1.25 -7.20 2.20
CA ASN A 159 -0.06 -7.64 1.46
C ASN A 159 -0.42 -8.58 0.30
N ASN A 160 -1.38 -9.49 0.50
CA ASN A 160 -1.86 -10.38 -0.57
C ASN A 160 -2.55 -9.62 -1.72
N LEU A 161 -3.05 -8.40 -1.46
CA LEU A 161 -3.58 -7.47 -2.46
C LEU A 161 -2.48 -6.61 -3.13
N GLY A 162 -1.22 -6.74 -2.70
CA GLY A 162 -0.11 -5.87 -3.09
C GLY A 162 -0.07 -4.54 -2.33
N LEU A 163 -0.83 -4.38 -1.24
CA LEU A 163 -1.05 -3.13 -0.51
C LEU A 163 -0.33 -3.10 0.84
N GLY A 164 0.98 -3.31 0.84
CA GLY A 164 1.76 -3.28 2.08
C GLY A 164 1.78 -1.92 2.76
N LYS A 165 1.97 -1.93 4.09
CA LYS A 165 1.96 -0.71 4.92
C LYS A 165 2.95 0.35 4.42
N GLU A 166 4.22 -0.02 4.22
CA GLU A 166 5.24 0.92 3.76
C GLU A 166 4.98 1.42 2.32
N ARG A 167 4.24 0.66 1.49
CA ARG A 167 3.78 1.14 0.17
C ARG A 167 2.72 2.22 0.33
N LEU A 168 1.71 2.01 1.17
CA LEU A 168 0.67 3.01 1.44
C LEU A 168 1.24 4.26 2.12
N GLU A 169 2.27 4.11 2.96
CA GLU A 169 2.98 5.23 3.59
C GLU A 169 3.80 6.02 2.55
N LYS A 170 4.59 5.36 1.69
CA LYS A 170 5.35 6.02 0.61
C LYS A 170 4.47 6.70 -0.45
N LEU A 171 3.24 6.23 -0.65
CA LEU A 171 2.25 6.87 -1.53
C LEU A 171 1.41 7.95 -0.82
N ASN A 172 1.63 8.19 0.47
CA ASN A 172 0.81 9.11 1.30
C ASN A 172 -0.69 8.73 1.34
N LEU A 173 -1.00 7.45 1.22
CA LEU A 173 -2.36 6.92 1.20
C LEU A 173 -2.80 6.36 2.56
N LEU A 174 -1.85 5.98 3.42
CA LEU A 174 -2.18 5.38 4.72
C LEU A 174 -2.94 6.35 5.63
N GLU A 175 -2.46 7.59 5.80
CA GLU A 175 -3.07 8.56 6.70
C GLU A 175 -4.53 8.88 6.31
N PRO A 176 -4.86 9.19 5.03
CA PRO A 176 -6.25 9.34 4.61
C PRO A 176 -7.12 8.10 4.88
N LEU A 177 -6.60 6.90 4.63
CA LEU A 177 -7.32 5.65 4.88
C LEU A 177 -7.65 5.48 6.36
N LEU A 178 -6.70 5.75 7.26
CA LEU A 178 -6.92 5.67 8.72
C LEU A 178 -7.92 6.71 9.22
N LYS A 179 -8.02 7.87 8.57
CA LYS A 179 -9.08 8.87 8.82
C LYS A 179 -10.44 8.44 8.25
N GLY A 180 -10.49 7.33 7.51
CA GLY A 180 -11.69 6.77 6.90
C GLY A 180 -12.04 7.37 5.54
N TYR A 181 -11.10 8.06 4.90
CA TYR A 181 -11.27 8.53 3.53
C TYR A 181 -10.93 7.45 2.52
N LYS A 182 -11.60 7.51 1.38
CA LYS A 182 -11.25 6.73 0.19
C LYS A 182 -9.99 7.33 -0.45
N THR A 183 -9.06 6.52 -0.96
CA THR A 183 -7.82 7.00 -1.60
C THR A 183 -8.13 8.03 -2.66
N ASN A 184 -7.38 9.12 -2.74
CA ASN A 184 -7.59 10.20 -3.71
C ASN A 184 -7.13 9.83 -5.14
N GLU A 185 -6.44 8.71 -5.30
CA GLU A 185 -5.96 8.16 -6.56
C GLU A 185 -6.31 6.68 -6.73
N LEU A 186 -6.11 6.19 -7.95
CA LEU A 186 -6.19 4.78 -8.29
C LEU A 186 -4.91 4.06 -7.84
N VAL A 187 -5.10 2.94 -7.16
CA VAL A 187 -4.02 2.11 -6.62
C VAL A 187 -4.01 0.76 -7.35
N PRO A 188 -2.87 0.33 -7.91
CA PRO A 188 -2.76 -0.99 -8.48
C PRO A 188 -2.89 -2.08 -7.42
N VAL A 189 -3.92 -2.92 -7.57
CA VAL A 189 -4.19 -4.09 -6.75
C VAL A 189 -4.03 -5.38 -7.55
N SER A 190 -3.56 -6.43 -6.87
CA SER A 190 -3.39 -7.76 -7.46
C SER A 190 -4.02 -8.79 -6.55
N VAL A 191 -4.99 -9.56 -7.06
CA VAL A 191 -5.64 -10.65 -6.33
C VAL A 191 -5.24 -11.97 -6.95
N ASN A 192 -4.67 -12.87 -6.15
CA ASN A 192 -4.38 -14.24 -6.57
C ASN A 192 -5.47 -15.19 -6.02
N LEU A 193 -6.24 -15.79 -6.92
CA LEU A 193 -7.32 -16.74 -6.61
C LEU A 193 -6.87 -18.20 -6.83
N GLY A 194 -5.58 -18.48 -6.70
CA GLY A 194 -4.95 -19.79 -6.85
C GLY A 194 -4.77 -20.22 -8.31
N GLY A 195 -5.85 -20.20 -9.10
CA GLY A 195 -5.84 -20.54 -10.54
C GLY A 195 -5.91 -19.35 -11.49
N ALA A 196 -6.17 -18.16 -10.97
CA ALA A 196 -6.29 -16.93 -11.75
C ALA A 196 -5.71 -15.74 -10.98
N ILE A 197 -5.02 -14.86 -11.69
CA ILE A 197 -4.49 -13.61 -11.14
C ILE A 197 -5.27 -12.46 -11.77
N VAL A 198 -5.92 -11.66 -10.93
CA VAL A 198 -6.61 -10.43 -11.34
C VAL A 198 -5.72 -9.25 -10.98
N ARG A 199 -5.36 -8.43 -11.97
CA ARG A 199 -4.66 -7.16 -11.76
C ARG A 199 -5.57 -6.04 -12.26
N THR A 200 -5.81 -5.06 -11.41
CA THR A 200 -6.64 -3.90 -11.75
C THR A 200 -6.22 -2.71 -10.92
N ASP A 201 -6.54 -1.53 -11.42
CA ASP A 201 -6.49 -0.32 -10.62
C ASP A 201 -7.83 -0.12 -9.90
N ALA A 202 -7.77 0.34 -8.66
CA ALA A 202 -8.94 0.56 -7.82
C ALA A 202 -8.70 1.69 -6.82
N ARG A 203 -9.78 2.33 -6.37
CA ARG A 203 -9.71 3.15 -5.15
C ARG A 203 -9.94 2.28 -3.93
N LEU A 204 -9.34 2.64 -2.81
CA LEU A 204 -9.42 1.86 -1.57
C LEU A 204 -10.13 2.65 -0.49
N SER A 205 -10.90 1.98 0.35
CA SER A 205 -11.39 2.52 1.62
C SER A 205 -11.31 1.47 2.72
N LEU A 206 -11.33 1.91 3.98
CA LEU A 206 -11.41 1.01 5.14
C LEU A 206 -12.82 1.05 5.70
N GLN A 207 -13.35 -0.12 6.02
CA GLN A 207 -14.66 -0.25 6.66
C GLN A 207 -14.67 -1.38 7.70
N PRO A 208 -15.44 -1.26 8.78
CA PRO A 208 -15.65 -2.36 9.70
C PRO A 208 -16.54 -3.43 9.04
N ASN A 209 -16.19 -4.69 9.22
CA ASN A 209 -17.03 -5.83 8.91
C ASN A 209 -18.05 -6.09 10.04
N GLU A 210 -18.93 -7.09 9.89
CA GLU A 210 -19.98 -7.42 10.86
C GLU A 210 -19.45 -7.73 12.27
N ASP A 211 -18.24 -8.31 12.36
CA ASP A 211 -17.54 -8.63 13.60
C ASP A 211 -16.69 -7.46 14.14
N GLY A 212 -16.71 -6.30 13.48
CA GLY A 212 -15.92 -5.12 13.82
C GLY A 212 -14.47 -5.15 13.33
N THR A 213 -14.03 -6.20 12.63
CA THR A 213 -12.70 -6.24 11.99
C THR A 213 -12.62 -5.22 10.86
N VAL A 214 -11.47 -4.56 10.70
CA VAL A 214 -11.29 -3.55 9.64
C VAL A 214 -10.85 -4.25 8.37
N VAL A 215 -11.66 -4.12 7.31
CA VAL A 215 -11.38 -4.68 5.99
C VAL A 215 -11.17 -3.56 4.97
N ALA A 216 -10.33 -3.83 3.98
CA ALA A 216 -10.17 -2.95 2.83
C ALA A 216 -11.26 -3.23 1.79
N ALA A 217 -12.06 -2.22 1.49
CA ALA A 217 -12.99 -2.24 0.36
C ALA A 217 -12.27 -1.80 -0.91
N ILE A 218 -12.34 -2.64 -1.95
CA ILE A 218 -11.73 -2.39 -3.26
C ILE A 218 -12.82 -1.87 -4.20
N HIS A 219 -12.69 -0.61 -4.59
CA HIS A 219 -13.61 0.06 -5.50
C HIS A 219 -13.02 0.06 -6.92
N GLY A 220 -13.35 -0.97 -7.69
CA GLY A 220 -12.88 -1.13 -9.07
C GLY A 220 -13.50 -0.14 -10.05
N ILE A 221 -12.80 0.07 -11.18
CA ILE A 221 -13.23 0.97 -12.26
C ILE A 221 -14.40 0.35 -13.04
N ARG A 222 -15.44 1.13 -13.29
CA ARG A 222 -16.59 0.76 -14.13
C ARG A 222 -16.58 1.58 -15.42
N LYS A 223 -17.14 1.00 -16.49
CA LYS A 223 -17.31 1.72 -17.77
C LYS A 223 -18.24 2.94 -17.61
N GLU A 224 -19.32 2.76 -16.85
CA GLU A 224 -20.35 3.77 -16.61
C GLU A 224 -21.00 3.54 -15.24
N PRO A 225 -21.61 4.57 -14.63
CA PRO A 225 -22.39 4.40 -13.41
C PRO A 225 -23.60 3.50 -13.67
N ASN A 226 -23.88 2.61 -12.72
CA ASN A 226 -24.99 1.67 -12.87
C ASN A 226 -26.30 2.32 -12.42
N LEU A 227 -27.06 2.87 -13.38
CA LEU A 227 -28.31 3.59 -13.15
C LEU A 227 -29.56 2.75 -13.47
N ASN A 228 -29.38 1.46 -13.81
CA ASN A 228 -30.46 0.56 -14.22
C ASN A 228 -31.12 -0.14 -13.04
N PHE A 229 -30.46 -0.16 -11.88
CA PHE A 229 -30.98 -0.74 -10.65
C PHE A 229 -31.26 0.34 -9.62
N GLU A 230 -32.11 0.00 -8.65
CA GLU A 230 -32.35 0.87 -7.51
C GLU A 230 -31.07 1.05 -6.69
N PHE A 231 -30.85 2.27 -6.22
CA PHE A 231 -29.75 2.61 -5.35
C PHE A 231 -30.29 2.98 -3.97
N PHE A 232 -30.15 2.08 -3.00
CA PHE A 232 -30.75 2.23 -1.66
C PHE A 232 -32.25 2.53 -1.71
N GLY A 233 -32.99 1.80 -2.55
CA GLY A 233 -34.43 1.94 -2.74
C GLY A 233 -34.86 3.14 -3.58
N HIS A 234 -33.91 3.97 -4.05
CA HIS A 234 -34.19 5.03 -5.00
C HIS A 234 -34.12 4.50 -6.43
N LYS A 235 -35.20 4.72 -7.20
CA LYS A 235 -35.24 4.44 -8.64
C LYS A 235 -34.97 5.72 -9.41
N PHE A 236 -33.92 5.73 -10.23
CA PHE A 236 -33.53 6.92 -10.99
C PHE A 236 -34.56 7.30 -12.06
N THR A 237 -34.95 8.58 -12.07
CA THR A 237 -35.73 9.20 -13.14
C THR A 237 -34.83 9.52 -14.34
N ASP A 238 -35.43 9.89 -15.48
CA ASP A 238 -34.64 10.30 -16.65
C ASP A 238 -33.85 11.60 -16.40
N GLU A 239 -34.39 12.50 -15.58
CA GLU A 239 -33.69 13.71 -15.14
C GLU A 239 -32.51 13.37 -14.22
N ASP A 240 -32.70 12.47 -13.25
CA ASP A 240 -31.62 12.02 -12.38
C ASP A 240 -30.46 11.43 -13.20
N LYS A 241 -30.79 10.55 -14.16
CA LYS A 241 -29.80 9.91 -15.03
C LYS A 241 -29.05 10.94 -15.86
N LYS A 242 -29.78 11.89 -16.47
CA LYS A 242 -29.18 12.96 -17.24
C LYS A 242 -28.20 13.78 -16.40
N ASN A 243 -28.63 14.24 -15.22
CA ASN A 243 -27.77 15.05 -14.34
C ASN A 243 -26.52 14.28 -13.90
N ILE A 244 -26.67 12.99 -13.54
CA ILE A 244 -25.54 12.14 -13.13
C ILE A 244 -24.55 11.97 -14.29
N LEU A 245 -25.04 11.74 -15.51
CA LEU A 245 -24.18 11.54 -16.68
C LEU A 245 -23.50 12.84 -17.14
N ASP A 246 -24.19 13.97 -17.07
CA ASP A 246 -23.70 15.26 -17.54
C ASP A 246 -22.74 15.92 -16.52
N THR A 247 -23.05 15.81 -15.22
CA THR A 247 -22.35 16.57 -14.16
C THR A 247 -21.63 15.69 -13.13
N GLY A 248 -21.94 14.39 -13.09
CA GLY A 248 -21.50 13.48 -12.02
C GLY A 248 -22.29 13.61 -10.72
N ASN A 249 -23.32 14.46 -10.66
CA ASN A 249 -24.18 14.68 -9.49
C ASN A 249 -25.64 14.55 -9.87
N MET A 250 -26.47 14.04 -8.97
CA MET A 250 -27.90 13.90 -9.24
C MET A 250 -28.66 15.24 -9.26
N GLY A 251 -28.13 16.28 -8.62
CA GLY A 251 -28.73 17.62 -8.67
C GLY A 251 -29.77 17.91 -7.57
N ARG A 252 -30.03 16.96 -6.66
CA ARG A 252 -31.04 17.09 -5.60
C ARG A 252 -30.80 16.12 -4.44
N VAL A 253 -31.45 16.41 -3.31
CA VAL A 253 -31.56 15.50 -2.17
C VAL A 253 -32.66 14.45 -2.43
N VAL A 254 -32.43 13.22 -1.98
CA VAL A 254 -33.41 12.13 -1.98
C VAL A 254 -33.29 11.32 -0.69
N ASP A 255 -34.41 10.75 -0.25
CA ASP A 255 -34.41 9.84 0.89
C ASP A 255 -33.97 8.44 0.46
N LEU A 256 -32.82 7.99 0.97
CA LEU A 256 -32.27 6.66 0.72
C LEU A 256 -32.57 5.72 1.88
N LYS A 257 -32.91 4.47 1.57
CA LYS A 257 -33.18 3.45 2.58
C LYS A 257 -31.90 2.77 3.05
N ASN A 258 -31.63 2.83 4.35
CA ASN A 258 -30.60 2.00 4.97
C ASN A 258 -31.12 0.56 5.07
N TYR A 259 -30.59 -0.38 4.28
CA TYR A 259 -31.05 -1.77 4.37
C TYR A 259 -30.68 -2.47 5.69
N LYS A 260 -29.72 -1.94 6.47
CA LYS A 260 -29.36 -2.50 7.78
C LYS A 260 -30.31 -2.05 8.89
N THR A 261 -30.68 -0.76 8.92
CA THR A 261 -31.53 -0.20 10.00
C THR A 261 -32.99 0.00 9.60
N GLY A 262 -33.30 0.00 8.30
CA GLY A 262 -34.62 0.31 7.75
C GLY A 262 -34.93 1.81 7.67
N GLU A 263 -34.07 2.68 8.21
CA GLU A 263 -34.28 4.12 8.27
C GLU A 263 -34.13 4.79 6.90
N MET A 264 -34.90 5.86 6.69
CA MET A 264 -34.74 6.76 5.55
C MET A 264 -33.67 7.80 5.86
N MET A 265 -32.80 8.07 4.89
CA MET A 265 -31.62 8.92 5.04
C MET A 265 -31.62 9.97 3.92
N PRO A 266 -31.96 11.23 4.22
CA PRO A 266 -31.82 12.32 3.26
C PRO A 266 -30.36 12.41 2.80
N SER A 267 -30.15 12.23 1.49
CA SER A 267 -28.81 12.09 0.92
C SER A 267 -28.73 12.70 -0.48
N ILE A 268 -27.53 13.14 -0.87
CA ILE A 268 -27.19 13.42 -2.26
C ILE A 268 -26.50 12.21 -2.88
N ILE A 269 -26.71 12.00 -4.19
CA ILE A 269 -26.05 10.95 -4.97
C ILE A 269 -25.09 11.59 -5.95
N SER A 270 -23.86 11.08 -5.98
CA SER A 270 -22.81 11.51 -6.91
C SER A 270 -22.08 10.30 -7.49
N VAL A 271 -21.22 10.55 -8.47
CA VAL A 271 -20.33 9.56 -9.08
C VAL A 271 -18.90 9.82 -8.65
N ASP A 272 -18.23 8.76 -8.21
CA ASP A 272 -16.79 8.74 -8.08
C ASP A 272 -16.14 8.81 -9.48
N ARG A 273 -15.54 9.95 -9.79
CA ARG A 273 -15.00 10.25 -11.13
C ARG A 273 -13.87 9.31 -11.58
N LEU A 274 -13.21 8.62 -10.65
CA LEU A 274 -12.13 7.68 -11.00
C LEU A 274 -12.67 6.25 -11.22
N THR A 275 -13.79 5.89 -10.60
CA THR A 275 -14.29 4.50 -10.61
C THR A 275 -15.67 4.35 -11.26
N ASN A 276 -16.34 5.45 -11.61
CA ASN A 276 -17.74 5.48 -12.03
C ASN A 276 -18.69 4.79 -11.04
N GLU A 277 -18.33 4.77 -9.76
CA GLU A 277 -19.13 4.19 -8.70
C GLU A 277 -20.11 5.23 -8.16
N LEU A 278 -21.37 4.84 -7.94
CA LEU A 278 -22.34 5.70 -7.27
C LEU A 278 -22.02 5.78 -5.78
N ILE A 279 -22.00 7.00 -5.25
CA ILE A 279 -21.79 7.30 -3.83
C ILE A 279 -22.97 8.08 -3.28
N ALA A 280 -23.31 7.81 -2.03
CA ALA A 280 -24.31 8.56 -1.27
C ALA A 280 -23.61 9.33 -0.15
N LEU A 281 -23.98 10.60 0.03
CA LEU A 281 -23.59 11.41 1.19
C LEU A 281 -24.84 11.91 1.89
N LYS A 282 -24.98 11.59 3.18
CA LYS A 282 -26.06 12.11 4.02
C LYS A 282 -25.94 13.62 4.14
N THR A 283 -27.07 14.32 4.07
CA THR A 283 -27.10 15.79 4.19
C THR A 283 -26.45 16.29 5.48
N ASP A 284 -26.67 15.59 6.59
CA ASP A 284 -26.14 15.98 7.91
C ASP A 284 -24.61 15.88 8.02
N PHE A 285 -23.97 15.20 7.06
CA PHE A 285 -22.50 15.11 6.97
C PHE A 285 -21.89 16.10 5.98
N ILE A 286 -22.70 16.87 5.26
CA ILE A 286 -22.22 17.88 4.33
C ILE A 286 -21.68 19.07 5.14
N LYS A 287 -20.39 19.36 4.94
CA LYS A 287 -19.73 20.56 5.47
C LYS A 287 -19.31 21.44 4.30
N ILE A 288 -19.98 22.58 4.14
CA ILE A 288 -19.63 23.57 3.11
C ILE A 288 -18.66 24.59 3.72
N PRO A 289 -17.45 24.77 3.16
CA PRO A 289 -16.51 25.77 3.65
C PRO A 289 -17.02 27.18 3.33
N ASP A 290 -16.59 28.19 4.10
CA ASP A 290 -16.93 29.58 3.81
C ASP A 290 -16.22 30.12 2.55
N GLU A 291 -15.13 29.49 2.14
CA GLU A 291 -14.31 29.91 1.02
C GLU A 291 -13.83 28.71 0.22
N ILE A 292 -13.91 28.80 -1.10
CA ILE A 292 -13.35 27.82 -2.03
C ILE A 292 -12.35 28.54 -2.93
N LYS A 293 -11.07 28.14 -2.84
CA LYS A 293 -9.97 28.67 -3.67
C LYS A 293 -9.88 30.22 -3.69
N GLY A 294 -10.02 30.90 -2.55
CA GLY A 294 -9.97 32.37 -2.51
C GLY A 294 -11.33 33.07 -2.66
N VAL A 295 -12.38 32.34 -3.05
CA VAL A 295 -13.72 32.92 -3.29
C VAL A 295 -14.62 32.61 -2.10
N LYS A 296 -15.07 33.65 -1.41
CA LYS A 296 -16.06 33.53 -0.33
C LYS A 296 -17.43 33.15 -0.90
N LEU A 297 -18.06 32.17 -0.27
CA LEU A 297 -19.40 31.73 -0.64
C LEU A 297 -20.45 32.58 0.07
N ASP A 298 -21.44 33.05 -0.68
CA ASP A 298 -22.65 33.63 -0.10
C ASP A 298 -23.62 32.53 0.39
N ASP A 299 -24.65 32.93 1.14
CA ASP A 299 -25.59 31.99 1.73
C ASP A 299 -26.40 31.21 0.67
N VAL A 300 -26.66 31.81 -0.49
CA VAL A 300 -27.39 31.17 -1.60
C VAL A 300 -26.52 30.09 -2.24
N GLN A 301 -25.22 30.36 -2.44
CA GLN A 301 -24.24 29.41 -2.94
C GLN A 301 -24.06 28.24 -1.96
N LYS A 302 -23.96 28.53 -0.66
CA LYS A 302 -23.87 27.48 0.37
C LYS A 302 -25.11 26.58 0.36
N GLN A 303 -26.30 27.17 0.26
CA GLN A 303 -27.55 26.41 0.17
C GLN A 303 -27.60 25.55 -1.11
N THR A 304 -27.21 26.11 -2.25
CA THR A 304 -27.16 25.39 -3.53
C THR A 304 -26.25 24.16 -3.45
N LEU A 305 -25.07 24.30 -2.84
CA LEU A 305 -24.13 23.19 -2.64
C LEU A 305 -24.69 22.14 -1.66
N MET A 306 -25.36 22.57 -0.59
CA MET A 306 -25.96 21.68 0.40
C MET A 306 -27.10 20.83 -0.20
N GLU A 307 -27.86 21.41 -1.13
CA GLU A 307 -28.94 20.71 -1.85
C GLU A 307 -28.41 19.83 -3.00
N GLY A 308 -27.10 19.88 -3.29
CA GLY A 308 -26.46 19.13 -4.36
C GLY A 308 -26.87 19.58 -5.76
N LYS A 309 -27.35 20.83 -5.89
CA LYS A 309 -27.77 21.42 -7.18
C LYS A 309 -26.55 21.73 -8.06
N PRO A 310 -26.69 21.64 -9.39
CA PRO A 310 -25.63 21.99 -10.34
C PRO A 310 -25.30 23.49 -10.34
#